data_AF-A0A354ENR3-F1
#
_entry.id   AF-A0A354ENR3-F1
#
_cell.length_a   1.000
_cell.length_b   1.000
_cell.length_c   1.000
_cell.angle_alpha   90.00
_cell.angle_beta   90.00
_cell.angle_gamma   90.00
#
_symmetry.space_group_name_H-M   'P 1'
#
loop_
_entity.id
_entity.type
_entity.pdbx_description
1 polymer ?
#
loop_
_entity_poly.entity_id
_entity_poly.type
_entity_poly.pdbx_seq_one_letter_code
_entity_poly.pdbx_strand_id
1 'polypeptide(L)'
;LRYGMILFIASEVMFFVAFFWMFFDMALFHESRALTPEVGTWADTAKAWSTWPPKGVEVLSPWQLPLLNTVTLLLSGCTVTWAHHAIQVGDRKGA
;
A
#
# COMPACT_ATOMS: atom_id res chain seq x y z
N LEU A 1 -8.86 19.31 18.81
CA LEU A 1 -8.23 19.19 17.47
C LEU A 1 -7.21 18.04 17.39
N ARG A 2 -6.18 17.97 18.25
CA ARG A 2 -5.16 16.89 18.19
C ARG A 2 -5.75 15.47 18.20
N TYR A 3 -6.61 15.14 19.17
CA TYR A 3 -7.29 13.84 19.22
C TYR A 3 -8.20 13.59 18.01
N GLY A 4 -8.88 14.63 17.51
CA GLY A 4 -9.71 14.51 16.31
C GLY A 4 -8.90 14.15 15.07
N MET A 5 -7.73 14.79 14.88
CA MET A 5 -6.82 14.45 13.77
C MET A 5 -6.25 13.04 13.92
N ILE A 6 -5.91 12.61 15.14
CA ILE A 6 -5.42 11.25 15.39
C ILE A 6 -6.49 10.21 15.06
N LEU A 7 -7.73 10.40 15.53
CA LEU A 7 -8.84 9.48 15.25
C LEU A 7 -9.19 9.43 13.76
N PHE A 8 -9.14 10.58 13.08
CA PHE A 8 -9.32 10.66 11.63
C PHE A 8 -8.24 9.85 10.88
N ILE A 9 -6.95 10.06 11.21
CA ILE A 9 -5.85 9.27 10.62
C ILE A 9 -6.02 7.78 10.94
N ALA A 10 -6.43 7.43 12.16
CA ALA A 10 -6.67 6.04 12.53
C ALA A 10 -7.80 5.40 11.69
N SER A 11 -8.87 6.15 11.37
CA SER A 11 -9.91 5.65 10.47
C SER A 11 -9.42 5.43 9.04
N GLU A 12 -8.52 6.29 8.53
CA GLU A 12 -7.88 6.10 7.22
C GLU A 12 -6.96 4.86 7.22
N VAL A 13 -6.22 4.62 8.30
CA VAL A 13 -5.41 3.39 8.45
C VAL A 13 -6.31 2.15 8.39
N MET A 14 -7.45 2.14 9.09
CA MET A 14 -8.39 1.03 9.03
C MET A 14 -9.02 0.85 7.64
N PHE A 15 -9.26 1.95 6.93
CA PHE A 15 -9.69 1.89 5.53
C PHE A 15 -8.63 1.20 4.64
N PHE A 16 -7.35 1.53 4.78
CA PHE A 16 -6.27 0.81 4.07
C PHE A 16 -6.13 -0.65 4.49
N VAL A 17 -6.34 -0.98 5.78
CA VAL A 17 -6.32 -2.37 6.28
C VAL A 17 -7.31 -3.24 5.52
N ALA A 18 -8.50 -2.73 5.14
CA ALA A 18 -9.46 -3.49 4.34
C ALA A 18 -8.93 -3.85 2.94
N PHE A 19 -8.22 -2.93 2.26
CA PHE A 19 -7.59 -3.23 0.96
C PHE A 19 -6.45 -4.23 1.09
N PHE A 20 -5.61 -4.09 2.12
CA PHE A 20 -4.55 -5.07 2.39
C PHE A 20 -5.13 -6.44 2.72
N TRP A 21 -6.23 -6.49 3.48
CA TRP A 21 -6.95 -7.73 3.76
C TRP A 21 -7.38 -8.42 2.46
N MET A 22 -8.01 -7.68 1.55
CA MET A 22 -8.42 -8.20 0.25
C MET A 22 -7.22 -8.68 -0.59
N PHE A 23 -6.13 -7.92 -0.61
CA PHE A 23 -4.90 -8.30 -1.30
C PHE A 23 -4.32 -9.61 -0.75
N PHE A 24 -4.18 -9.74 0.57
CA PHE A 24 -3.63 -10.96 1.19
C PHE A 24 -4.56 -12.15 1.07
N ASP A 25 -5.88 -11.95 1.20
CA ASP A 25 -6.87 -13.00 0.97
C ASP A 25 -6.72 -13.58 -0.45
N MET A 26 -6.62 -12.70 -1.45
CA MET A 26 -6.42 -13.12 -2.84
C MET A 26 -5.04 -13.68 -3.11
N ALA A 27 -3.99 -13.17 -2.49
CA ALA A 27 -2.61 -13.59 -2.74
C ALA A 27 -2.23 -14.89 -2.02
N LEU A 28 -2.79 -15.16 -0.84
CA LEU A 28 -2.46 -16.34 -0.03
C LEU A 28 -3.45 -17.49 -0.25
N PHE A 29 -4.72 -17.19 -0.54
CA PHE A 29 -5.77 -18.19 -0.75
C PHE A 29 -6.25 -18.22 -2.21
N HIS A 30 -5.38 -17.85 -3.17
CA HIS A 30 -5.71 -17.81 -4.59
C HIS A 30 -6.27 -19.14 -5.12
N GLU A 31 -5.75 -20.28 -4.66
CA GLU A 31 -6.20 -21.62 -5.09
C GLU A 31 -7.65 -21.91 -4.66
N SER A 32 -8.00 -21.61 -3.40
CA SER A 32 -9.36 -21.83 -2.91
C SER A 32 -10.36 -20.88 -3.57
N ARG A 33 -9.93 -19.65 -3.88
CA ARG A 33 -10.74 -18.66 -4.60
C ARG A 33 -10.99 -19.05 -6.06
N ALA A 34 -10.02 -19.65 -6.74
CA ALA A 34 -10.19 -20.16 -8.11
C ALA A 34 -11.26 -21.27 -8.22
N LEU A 35 -11.53 -21.98 -7.13
CA LEU A 35 -12.54 -23.04 -7.03
C LEU A 35 -13.94 -22.53 -6.63
N THR A 36 -14.09 -21.23 -6.37
CA THR A 36 -15.40 -20.63 -6.04
C THR A 36 -16.35 -20.77 -7.23
N PRO A 37 -17.61 -21.20 -7.05
CA PRO A 37 -18.52 -21.49 -8.16
C PRO A 37 -18.63 -20.37 -9.20
N GLU A 38 -18.68 -19.09 -8.80
CA GLU A 38 -18.76 -17.98 -9.75
C GLU A 38 -17.50 -17.86 -10.62
N VAL A 39 -16.30 -17.98 -10.03
CA VAL A 39 -15.02 -17.89 -10.75
C VAL A 39 -14.73 -19.17 -11.55
N GLY A 40 -15.09 -20.33 -11.00
CA GLY A 40 -14.93 -21.64 -11.63
C GLY A 40 -15.75 -21.80 -12.91
N THR A 41 -16.84 -21.06 -13.07
CA THR A 41 -17.58 -21.02 -14.35
C THR A 41 -16.79 -20.34 -15.48
N TRP A 42 -15.76 -19.55 -15.15
CA TRP A 42 -14.92 -18.83 -16.11
C TRP A 42 -13.56 -19.53 -16.19
N ALA A 43 -13.52 -20.62 -16.95
CA ALA A 43 -12.40 -21.57 -16.96
C ALA A 43 -11.02 -20.93 -17.16
N ASP A 44 -10.91 -19.92 -18.01
CA ASP A 44 -9.65 -19.22 -18.28
C ASP A 44 -9.20 -18.35 -17.10
N THR A 45 -10.14 -17.65 -16.44
CA THR A 45 -9.88 -16.81 -15.27
C THR A 45 -9.48 -17.66 -14.06
N ALA A 46 -10.21 -18.75 -13.80
CA ALA A 46 -9.88 -19.68 -12.72
C ALA A 46 -8.49 -20.30 -12.91
N LYS A 47 -8.12 -20.64 -14.14
CA LYS A 47 -6.79 -21.17 -14.46
C LYS A 47 -5.69 -20.14 -14.28
N ALA A 48 -5.92 -18.88 -14.68
CA ALA A 48 -4.95 -17.80 -14.50
C ALA A 48 -4.66 -17.53 -13.01
N TRP A 49 -5.69 -17.64 -12.16
CA TRP A 49 -5.62 -17.39 -10.70
C TRP A 49 -5.09 -18.58 -9.88
N SER A 50 -4.78 -19.72 -10.52
CA SER A 50 -4.14 -20.86 -9.86
C SER A 50 -2.73 -20.58 -9.34
N THR A 51 -2.13 -19.46 -9.75
CA THR A 51 -0.83 -18.98 -9.27
C THR A 51 -0.93 -17.51 -8.92
N TRP A 52 -0.14 -17.06 -7.94
CA TRP A 52 0.02 -15.64 -7.64
C TRP A 52 1.44 -15.18 -7.99
N PRO A 53 1.62 -14.09 -8.76
CA PRO A 53 0.60 -13.31 -9.46
C PRO A 53 -0.13 -14.13 -10.53
N PRO A 54 -1.37 -13.76 -10.89
CA PRO A 54 -2.12 -14.44 -11.94
C PRO A 54 -1.37 -14.42 -13.28
N LYS A 55 -1.48 -15.51 -14.05
CA LYS A 55 -0.84 -15.59 -15.36
C LYS A 55 -1.34 -14.48 -16.29
N GLY A 56 -0.40 -13.83 -16.99
CA GLY A 56 -0.69 -12.70 -17.88
C GLY A 56 -0.57 -11.34 -17.20
N VAL A 57 -0.36 -11.28 -15.87
CA VAL A 57 -0.04 -10.04 -15.16
C VAL A 57 1.46 -9.83 -15.15
N GLU A 58 1.93 -8.76 -15.79
CA GLU A 58 3.31 -8.30 -15.68
C GLU A 58 3.47 -7.43 -14.42
N VAL A 59 4.37 -7.85 -13.53
CA VAL A 59 4.65 -7.12 -12.28
C VAL A 59 5.80 -6.14 -12.47
N LEU A 60 5.65 -4.96 -11.87
CA LEU A 60 6.74 -3.98 -11.81
C LEU A 60 7.85 -4.50 -10.88
N SER A 61 9.10 -4.32 -11.30
CA SER A 61 10.25 -4.63 -10.44
C SER A 61 10.25 -3.70 -9.21
N PRO A 62 10.35 -4.24 -7.99
CA PRO A 62 10.38 -3.42 -6.78
C PRO A 62 11.64 -2.53 -6.71
N TRP A 63 12.71 -2.90 -7.40
CA TRP A 63 14.02 -2.22 -7.35
C TRP A 63 14.15 -0.99 -8.26
N GLN A 64 13.11 -0.67 -9.03
CA GLN A 64 13.12 0.44 -9.98
C GLN A 64 12.30 1.62 -9.43
N LEU A 65 11.21 1.97 -10.11
CA LEU A 65 10.33 3.08 -9.74
C LEU A 65 9.76 2.97 -8.32
N PRO A 66 9.30 1.79 -7.85
CA PRO A 66 8.80 1.67 -6.47
C PRO A 66 9.86 2.04 -5.42
N LEU A 67 11.09 1.56 -5.56
CA LEU A 67 12.20 1.89 -4.66
C LEU A 67 12.48 3.40 -4.63
N LEU A 68 12.53 4.03 -5.80
CA LEU A 68 12.76 5.48 -5.90
C LEU A 68 11.67 6.27 -5.17
N ASN A 69 10.41 5.86 -5.30
CA ASN A 69 9.29 6.48 -4.58
C ASN A 69 9.44 6.30 -3.07
N THR A 70 9.82 5.11 -2.59
CA THR A 70 10.08 4.87 -1.17
C THR A 70 11.18 5.77 -0.63
N VAL A 71 12.31 5.88 -1.32
CA VAL A 71 13.41 6.76 -0.91
C VAL A 71 12.96 8.22 -0.89
N THR A 72 12.20 8.66 -1.89
CA THR A 72 11.68 10.03 -1.95
C THR A 72 10.78 10.34 -0.75
N LEU A 73 9.86 9.43 -0.40
CA LEU A 73 8.97 9.59 0.76
C LEU A 73 9.75 9.61 2.08
N LEU A 74 10.74 8.73 2.26
CA LEU A 74 11.58 8.71 3.46
C LEU A 74 12.36 10.01 3.62
N LEU A 75 13.00 10.48 2.55
CA LEU A 75 13.75 11.74 2.56
C LEU A 75 12.83 12.95 2.79
N SER A 76 11.60 12.93 2.26
CA SER A 76 10.61 13.98 2.54
C SER A 76 10.18 14.03 4.01
N GLY A 77 10.15 12.87 4.68
CA GLY A 77 9.91 12.81 6.14
C GLY A 77 11.07 13.42 6.93
N CYS A 78 12.31 13.19 6.50
CA CYS A 78 13.50 13.83 7.09
C CYS A 78 13.46 15.35 6.92
N THR A 79 13.12 15.86 5.74
CA THR A 79 13.06 17.32 5.50
C THR A 79 11.92 17.99 6.27
N VAL A 80 10.74 17.37 6.38
CA VAL A 80 9.65 17.88 7.23
C VAL A 80 10.04 17.90 8.71
N THR A 81 10.74 16.87 9.18
CA THR A 81 11.21 16.82 10.58
C THR A 81 12.23 17.92 10.85
N TRP A 82 13.14 18.16 9.91
CA TRP A 82 14.05 19.32 9.97
C TRP A 82 13.25 20.62 10.06
N ALA A 83 12.35 20.88 9.12
CA ALA A 83 11.56 22.12 9.08
C ALA A 83 10.80 22.34 10.39
N HIS A 84 10.22 21.27 10.97
CA HIS A 84 9.58 21.34 12.27
C HIS A 84 10.53 21.79 13.39
N HIS A 85 11.76 21.27 13.44
CA HIS A 85 12.77 21.71 14.41
C HIS A 85 13.25 23.15 14.16
N ALA A 86 13.43 23.56 12.90
CA ALA A 86 13.81 24.94 12.55
C ALA A 86 12.75 25.96 13.03
N ILE A 87 11.46 25.63 12.84
CA ILE A 87 10.35 26.46 13.35
C ILE A 87 10.39 26.57 14.87
N GLN A 88 10.68 25.47 15.59
CA GLN A 88 10.75 25.48 17.06
C GLN A 88 11.84 26.40 17.62
N VAL A 89 12.96 26.57 16.90
CA VAL A 89 14.06 27.48 17.29
C VAL A 89 13.99 28.86 16.64
N GLY A 90 12.95 29.14 15.85
CA GLY A 90 12.73 30.44 15.19
C GLY A 90 13.60 30.68 13.94
N ASP A 91 14.23 29.65 13.38
CA ASP A 91 14.98 29.77 12.12
C ASP A 91 14.03 29.72 10.92
N ARG A 92 13.66 30.91 10.42
CA ARG A 92 12.78 31.07 9.25
C ARG A 92 13.45 30.72 7.92
N LYS A 93 14.78 30.67 7.84
CA LYS A 93 15.47 30.30 6.58
C LYS A 93 15.60 28.78 6.44
N GLY A 94 15.73 28.08 7.56
CA GLY A 94 15.80 26.61 7.61
C GLY A 94 14.44 25.91 7.76
N ALA A 95 13.38 26.66 8.06
CA ALA A 95 11.98 26.21 8.05
C ALA A 95 11.42 26.13 6.63
#